data_AF-A0A957X880-F1
#
_entry.id   AF-A0A957X880-F1
#
_cell.length_a   1.000
_cell.length_b   1.000
_cell.length_c   1.000
_cell.angle_alpha   90.00
_cell.angle_beta   90.00
_cell.angle_gamma   90.00
#
_symmetry.space_group_name_H-M   'P 1'
#
loop_
_entity.id
_entity.type
_entity.pdbx_description
1 polymer ?
#
loop_
_entity_poly.entity_id
_entity_poly.type
_entity_poly.pdbx_seq_one_letter_code
_entity_poly.pdbx_strand_id
1 'polypeptide(L)'
;TDPADTVAPTVVKRLTDQAELAQARVHPIAVLSALYTYSKGHGVRGKLQWEPLTAIVNALDEAFYLSFGNVEATGKRIVLALDVSGSMGMGEIAGVSGLTPRVASAAMAMVTAAVEKQVTTIAFGHKMVPVNLSPRQRLDDIIQQTDRIPFGGTDCALPIIWALEQQVKADAFVIYTDSETWFGQIHPAQALQEYRRKMGIPAKLIVVGMVSNGFTIADPNDMGMLDVVGFDSATPQLIADFIVTE
;
A
#
# COMPACT_ATOMS: atom_id res chain seq x y z
N THR A 1 -8.92 27.71 30.51
CA THR A 1 -8.31 26.49 29.96
C THR A 1 -8.87 26.29 28.58
N ASP A 2 -8.01 26.15 27.58
CA ASP A 2 -8.46 25.85 26.22
C ASP A 2 -9.18 24.49 26.25
N PRO A 3 -10.40 24.36 25.69
CA PRO A 3 -11.05 23.05 25.53
C PRO A 3 -10.12 21.99 24.94
N ALA A 4 -9.21 22.38 24.03
CA ALA A 4 -8.20 21.52 23.45
C ALA A 4 -7.30 20.87 24.52
N ASP A 5 -6.85 21.63 25.52
CA ASP A 5 -5.96 21.14 26.60
C ASP A 5 -6.65 20.11 27.49
N THR A 6 -7.98 20.19 27.63
CA THR A 6 -8.74 19.28 28.48
C THR A 6 -9.16 17.99 27.77
N VAL A 7 -9.39 18.04 26.45
CA VAL A 7 -9.90 16.91 25.67
C VAL A 7 -8.77 16.12 25.00
N ALA A 8 -7.70 16.79 24.57
CA ALA A 8 -6.60 16.16 23.85
C ALA A 8 -5.98 14.95 24.59
N PRO A 9 -5.72 14.98 25.92
CA PRO A 9 -5.20 13.81 26.63
C PRO A 9 -6.11 12.59 26.55
N THR A 10 -7.43 12.81 26.58
CA THR A 10 -8.41 11.72 26.45
C THR A 10 -8.40 11.16 25.03
N VAL A 11 -8.31 12.00 24.00
CA VAL A 11 -8.23 11.56 22.61
C VAL A 11 -6.95 10.79 22.36
N VAL A 12 -5.80 11.30 22.81
CA VAL A 12 -4.50 10.61 22.72
C VAL A 12 -4.61 9.22 23.35
N LYS A 13 -5.12 9.13 24.58
CA LYS A 13 -5.27 7.85 25.28
C LYS A 13 -6.07 6.83 24.48
N ARG A 14 -7.16 7.26 23.82
CA ARG A 14 -8.00 6.35 23.02
C ARG A 14 -7.37 5.96 21.69
N LEU A 15 -6.68 6.90 21.04
CA LEU A 15 -5.97 6.63 19.79
C LEU A 15 -4.80 5.66 19.99
N THR A 16 -4.17 5.65 21.16
CA THR A 16 -3.03 4.77 21.46
C THR A 16 -3.40 3.53 22.28
N ASP A 17 -4.69 3.29 22.54
CA ASP A 17 -5.16 2.07 23.22
C ASP A 17 -5.31 0.93 22.22
N GLN A 18 -4.32 0.03 22.20
CA GLN A 18 -4.30 -1.12 21.28
C GLN A 18 -5.53 -2.02 21.43
N ALA A 19 -6.08 -2.18 22.64
CA ALA A 19 -7.24 -3.04 22.86
C ALA A 19 -8.52 -2.39 22.30
N GLU A 20 -8.71 -1.07 22.49
CA GLU A 20 -9.81 -0.34 21.86
C GLU A 20 -9.69 -0.35 20.33
N LEU A 21 -8.49 -0.11 19.78
CA LEU A 21 -8.25 -0.15 18.34
C LEU A 21 -8.59 -1.51 17.74
N ALA A 22 -8.19 -2.61 18.40
CA ALA A 22 -8.49 -3.96 17.97
C ALA A 22 -10.00 -4.29 18.07
N GLN A 23 -10.63 -3.91 19.19
CA GLN A 23 -12.07 -4.12 19.38
C GLN A 23 -12.90 -3.39 18.32
N ALA A 24 -12.49 -2.18 17.97
CA ALA A 24 -13.14 -1.37 16.94
C ALA A 24 -12.72 -1.74 15.51
N ARG A 25 -11.80 -2.71 15.33
CA ARG A 25 -11.25 -3.15 14.03
C ARG A 25 -10.74 -1.97 13.20
N VAL A 26 -10.04 -1.04 13.87
CA VAL A 26 -9.50 0.14 13.21
C VAL A 26 -8.44 -0.29 12.22
N HIS A 27 -8.63 0.05 10.95
CA HIS A 27 -7.71 -0.31 9.88
C HIS A 27 -6.59 0.75 9.74
N PRO A 28 -5.31 0.35 9.55
CA PRO A 28 -4.18 1.29 9.42
C PRO A 28 -4.39 2.37 8.38
N ILE A 29 -4.89 2.00 7.20
CA ILE A 29 -5.18 2.94 6.12
C ILE A 29 -6.19 4.04 6.53
N ALA A 30 -7.20 3.70 7.34
CA ALA A 30 -8.15 4.70 7.84
C ALA A 30 -7.46 5.68 8.81
N VAL A 31 -6.54 5.17 9.65
CA VAL A 31 -5.74 6.02 10.55
C VAL A 31 -4.81 6.93 9.75
N LEU A 32 -4.16 6.41 8.71
CA LEU A 32 -3.29 7.20 7.84
C LEU A 32 -4.05 8.33 7.14
N SER A 33 -5.22 8.03 6.58
CA SER A 33 -6.08 9.06 5.99
C SER A 33 -6.49 10.11 7.02
N ALA A 34 -6.80 9.70 8.26
CA ALA A 34 -7.12 10.63 9.36
C ALA A 34 -5.91 11.49 9.76
N LEU A 35 -4.71 10.89 9.84
CA LEU A 35 -3.45 11.58 10.13
C LEU A 35 -3.18 12.71 9.13
N TYR A 36 -3.19 12.39 7.84
CA TYR A 36 -2.94 13.38 6.79
C TYR A 36 -4.05 14.44 6.74
N THR A 37 -5.31 14.04 6.91
CA THR A 37 -6.44 14.99 6.94
C THR A 37 -6.32 15.96 8.10
N TYR A 38 -6.08 15.47 9.33
CA TYR A 38 -6.00 16.30 10.52
C TYR A 38 -4.77 17.21 10.50
N SER A 39 -3.62 16.70 10.08
CA SER A 39 -2.36 17.45 10.00
C SER A 39 -2.41 18.62 9.02
N LYS A 40 -3.36 18.61 8.08
CA LYS A 40 -3.59 19.69 7.12
C LYS A 40 -4.04 21.01 7.77
N GLY A 41 -4.76 20.93 8.88
CA GLY A 41 -5.32 22.11 9.54
C GLY A 41 -6.50 22.76 8.80
N HIS A 42 -7.05 22.12 7.75
CA HIS A 42 -8.22 22.65 7.05
C HIS A 42 -9.01 21.59 6.27
N GLY A 43 -10.28 21.87 6.02
CA GLY A 43 -11.15 21.00 5.24
C GLY A 43 -10.84 21.02 3.74
N VAL A 44 -11.24 19.96 3.03
CA VAL A 44 -11.12 19.86 1.56
C VAL A 44 -12.10 20.80 0.85
N ARG A 45 -13.31 20.97 1.41
CA ARG A 45 -14.35 21.87 0.89
C ARG A 45 -14.76 22.87 1.98
N GLY A 46 -14.99 24.12 1.59
CA GLY A 46 -15.47 25.18 2.48
C GLY A 46 -14.36 25.97 3.19
N LYS A 47 -14.70 26.56 4.34
CA LYS A 47 -13.82 27.46 5.12
C LYS A 47 -13.36 26.86 6.45
N LEU A 48 -13.53 25.55 6.66
CA LEU A 48 -13.12 24.89 7.90
C LEU A 48 -11.60 24.93 8.03
N GLN A 49 -11.12 25.47 9.15
CA GLN A 49 -9.71 25.58 9.51
C GLN A 49 -9.56 25.25 11.00
N TRP A 50 -8.44 24.63 11.36
CA TRP A 50 -8.05 24.31 12.72
C TRP A 50 -6.52 24.30 12.84
N GLU A 51 -6.01 24.41 14.05
CA GLU A 51 -4.59 24.22 14.32
C GLU A 51 -4.34 22.76 14.71
N PRO A 52 -3.52 22.00 13.97
CA PRO A 52 -3.20 20.62 14.32
C PRO A 52 -2.41 20.55 15.61
N LEU A 53 -2.92 19.80 16.59
CA LEU A 53 -2.20 19.56 17.84
C LEU A 53 -1.15 18.47 17.63
N THR A 54 0.11 18.77 17.90
CA THR A 54 1.23 17.83 17.77
C THR A 54 0.99 16.53 18.53
N ALA A 55 0.37 16.59 19.72
CA ALA A 55 0.05 15.41 20.50
C ALA A 55 -0.92 14.45 19.78
N ILE A 56 -1.90 14.99 19.04
CA ILE A 56 -2.87 14.19 18.28
C ILE A 56 -2.23 13.63 17.00
N VAL A 57 -1.40 14.43 16.33
CA VAL A 57 -0.62 13.98 15.16
C VAL A 57 0.27 12.79 15.54
N ASN A 58 1.00 12.90 16.65
CA ASN A 58 1.84 11.81 17.16
C ASN A 58 1.02 10.58 17.56
N ALA A 59 -0.14 10.77 18.18
CA ALA A 59 -1.02 9.67 18.55
C ALA A 59 -1.60 8.94 17.33
N LEU A 60 -1.92 9.67 16.25
CA LEU A 60 -2.36 9.09 14.99
C LEU A 60 -1.23 8.34 14.27
N ASP A 61 0.01 8.86 14.31
CA ASP A 61 1.20 8.15 13.81
C ASP A 61 1.39 6.83 14.58
N GLU A 62 1.31 6.84 15.91
CA GLU A 62 1.41 5.62 16.73
C GLU A 62 0.26 4.63 16.44
N ALA A 63 -0.98 5.14 16.35
CA ALA A 63 -2.16 4.35 16.05
C ALA A 63 -2.07 3.63 14.69
N PHE A 64 -1.38 4.22 13.70
CA PHE A 64 -1.15 3.60 12.39
C PHE A 64 -0.38 2.27 12.54
N TYR A 65 0.69 2.24 13.35
CA TYR A 65 1.45 1.01 13.58
C TYR A 65 0.74 0.04 14.52
N LEU A 66 0.07 0.55 15.57
CA LEU A 66 -0.70 -0.30 16.50
C LEU A 66 -1.83 -1.06 15.81
N SER A 67 -2.43 -0.44 14.78
CA SER A 67 -3.50 -1.06 14.00
C SER A 67 -3.03 -2.12 13.01
N PHE A 68 -1.72 -2.31 12.79
CA PHE A 68 -1.22 -3.40 11.92
C PHE A 68 -1.66 -4.77 12.42
N GLY A 69 -1.73 -4.97 13.74
CA GLY A 69 -2.19 -6.21 14.35
C GLY A 69 -3.67 -6.54 14.13
N ASN A 70 -4.44 -5.60 13.56
CA ASN A 70 -5.85 -5.80 13.23
C ASN A 70 -6.06 -6.41 11.84
N VAL A 71 -4.98 -6.60 11.06
CA VAL A 71 -5.03 -7.18 9.72
C VAL A 71 -4.68 -8.66 9.80
N GLU A 72 -5.54 -9.50 9.22
CA GLU A 72 -5.32 -10.94 9.18
C GLU A 72 -4.33 -11.32 8.09
N ALA A 73 -3.36 -12.17 8.44
CA ALA A 73 -2.39 -12.69 7.47
C ALA A 73 -3.01 -13.81 6.62
N THR A 74 -2.69 -13.82 5.33
CA THR A 74 -3.04 -14.90 4.38
C THR A 74 -2.16 -16.14 4.57
N GLY A 75 -0.95 -15.97 5.12
CA GLY A 75 0.03 -17.03 5.28
C GLY A 75 0.68 -17.48 3.96
N LYS A 76 0.49 -16.72 2.87
CA LYS A 76 1.01 -17.03 1.54
C LYS A 76 2.36 -16.35 1.30
N ARG A 77 3.05 -16.76 0.22
CA ARG A 77 4.26 -16.10 -0.27
C ARG A 77 3.86 -14.93 -1.16
N ILE A 78 4.11 -13.71 -0.71
CA ILE A 78 3.67 -12.50 -1.42
C ILE A 78 4.87 -11.73 -1.95
N VAL A 79 4.83 -11.39 -3.23
CA VAL A 79 5.73 -10.38 -3.81
C VAL A 79 4.98 -9.06 -3.87
N LEU A 80 5.49 -8.06 -3.16
CA LEU A 80 4.99 -6.68 -3.19
C LEU A 80 5.86 -5.88 -4.14
N ALA A 81 5.28 -5.35 -5.21
CA ALA A 81 5.97 -4.55 -6.20
C ALA A 81 5.48 -3.11 -6.14
N LEU A 82 6.36 -2.20 -5.74
CA LEU A 82 6.06 -0.78 -5.62
C LEU A 82 6.58 -0.08 -6.87
N ASP A 83 5.65 0.50 -7.65
CA ASP A 83 6.02 1.42 -8.70
C ASP A 83 6.65 2.66 -8.04
N VAL A 84 7.88 2.98 -8.44
CA VAL A 84 8.57 4.19 -7.96
C VAL A 84 8.67 5.26 -9.02
N SER A 85 8.06 5.10 -10.21
CA SER A 85 8.04 6.08 -11.29
C SER A 85 7.67 7.50 -10.81
N GLY A 86 8.05 8.50 -11.61
CA GLY A 86 7.86 9.91 -11.25
C GLY A 86 6.40 10.28 -10.99
N SER A 87 5.46 9.66 -11.72
CA SER A 87 4.02 9.89 -11.60
C SER A 87 3.47 9.43 -10.24
N MET A 88 4.09 8.42 -9.60
CA MET A 88 3.73 7.99 -8.24
C MET A 88 3.96 9.08 -7.19
N GLY A 89 4.85 10.05 -7.46
CA GLY A 89 5.07 11.21 -6.59
C GLY A 89 4.06 12.34 -6.80
N MET A 90 3.18 12.22 -7.80
CA MET A 90 2.26 13.28 -8.22
C MET A 90 0.82 12.95 -7.84
N GLY A 91 0.02 14.00 -7.60
CA GLY A 91 -1.40 13.86 -7.29
C GLY A 91 -1.70 13.59 -5.80
N GLU A 92 -3.00 13.56 -5.50
CA GLU A 92 -3.52 13.34 -4.15
C GLU A 92 -4.57 12.23 -4.19
N ILE A 93 -4.42 11.23 -3.34
CA ILE A 93 -5.42 10.17 -3.25
C ILE A 93 -6.60 10.64 -2.42
N ALA A 94 -7.82 10.43 -2.94
CA ALA A 94 -9.07 10.83 -2.30
C ALA A 94 -9.13 12.33 -1.91
N GLY A 95 -8.34 13.20 -2.55
CA GLY A 95 -8.24 14.63 -2.23
C GLY A 95 -7.56 14.93 -0.89
N VAL A 96 -6.81 13.95 -0.36
CA VAL A 96 -6.04 14.10 0.87
C VAL A 96 -4.65 14.62 0.50
N SER A 97 -4.37 15.87 0.90
CA SER A 97 -3.12 16.52 0.54
C SER A 97 -1.92 15.87 1.22
N GLY A 98 -0.85 15.67 0.46
CA GLY A 98 0.34 14.94 0.89
C GLY A 98 0.22 13.41 0.82
N LEU A 99 -0.99 12.84 0.65
CA LEU A 99 -1.18 11.41 0.44
C LEU A 99 -1.04 11.10 -1.06
N THR A 100 0.19 11.02 -1.53
CA THR A 100 0.50 10.67 -2.92
C THR A 100 0.38 9.15 -3.16
N PRO A 101 0.26 8.69 -4.41
CA PRO A 101 0.33 7.27 -4.76
C PRO A 101 1.51 6.53 -4.17
N ARG A 102 2.69 7.16 -4.13
CA ARG A 102 3.90 6.59 -3.51
C ARG A 102 3.75 6.38 -2.01
N VAL A 103 3.25 7.40 -1.29
CA VAL A 103 3.01 7.31 0.17
C VAL A 103 2.04 6.17 0.47
N ALA A 104 0.94 6.11 -0.26
CA ALA A 104 -0.09 5.10 -0.06
C ALA A 104 0.38 3.69 -0.45
N SER A 105 1.14 3.56 -1.54
CA SER A 105 1.77 2.30 -1.96
C SER A 105 2.71 1.76 -0.89
N ALA A 106 3.58 2.63 -0.35
CA ALA A 106 4.46 2.28 0.75
C ALA A 106 3.68 1.86 2.00
N ALA A 107 2.62 2.58 2.37
CA ALA A 107 1.79 2.22 3.52
C ALA A 107 1.11 0.85 3.37
N MET A 108 0.53 0.55 2.21
CA MET A 108 -0.08 -0.75 1.92
C MET A 108 0.94 -1.89 1.98
N ALA A 109 2.12 -1.64 1.43
CA ALA A 109 3.20 -2.62 1.45
C ALA A 109 3.70 -2.87 2.88
N MET A 110 3.80 -1.83 3.71
CA MET A 110 4.17 -1.95 5.13
C MET A 110 3.16 -2.77 5.91
N VAL A 111 1.86 -2.51 5.74
CA VAL A 111 0.80 -3.27 6.41
C VAL A 111 0.94 -4.76 6.08
N THR A 112 1.13 -5.09 4.80
CA THR A 112 1.28 -6.49 4.38
C THR A 112 2.58 -7.11 4.90
N ALA A 113 3.70 -6.39 4.81
CA ALA A 113 4.99 -6.84 5.32
C ALA A 113 5.03 -7.00 6.85
N ALA A 114 4.16 -6.29 7.59
CA ALA A 114 4.04 -6.41 9.04
C ALA A 114 3.33 -7.67 9.51
N VAL A 115 2.40 -8.20 8.72
CA VAL A 115 1.57 -9.35 9.11
C VAL A 115 2.01 -10.65 8.46
N GLU A 116 2.56 -10.59 7.25
CA GLU A 116 2.96 -11.77 6.50
C GLU A 116 4.41 -12.20 6.79
N LYS A 117 4.62 -13.51 6.93
CA LYS A 117 5.94 -14.07 7.23
C LYS A 117 6.83 -14.23 5.99
N GLN A 118 6.24 -14.35 4.81
CA GLN A 118 6.95 -14.62 3.56
C GLN A 118 6.64 -13.54 2.54
N VAL A 119 7.24 -12.36 2.74
CA VAL A 119 7.11 -11.21 1.85
C VAL A 119 8.43 -10.90 1.18
N THR A 120 8.38 -10.67 -0.12
CA THR A 120 9.49 -10.08 -0.88
C THR A 120 9.03 -8.75 -1.42
N THR A 121 9.67 -7.66 -1.00
CA THR A 121 9.34 -6.32 -1.50
C THR A 121 10.37 -5.87 -2.52
N ILE A 122 9.90 -5.41 -3.67
CA ILE A 122 10.71 -4.85 -4.74
C ILE A 122 10.12 -3.52 -5.17
N ALA A 123 10.98 -2.56 -5.46
CA ALA A 123 10.63 -1.34 -6.17
C ALA A 123 10.99 -1.50 -7.65
N PHE A 124 10.18 -0.96 -8.54
CA PHE A 124 10.41 -1.03 -9.97
C PHE A 124 10.23 0.32 -10.67
N GLY A 125 11.04 0.49 -11.71
CA GLY A 125 11.18 1.68 -12.56
C GLY A 125 12.13 1.29 -13.69
N HIS A 126 13.32 1.91 -13.78
CA HIS A 126 14.35 1.43 -14.74
C HIS A 126 14.99 0.09 -14.38
N LYS A 127 15.01 -0.26 -13.09
CA LYS A 127 15.60 -1.49 -12.56
C LYS A 127 14.73 -2.03 -11.46
N MET A 128 14.81 -3.35 -11.25
CA MET A 128 14.23 -4.01 -10.10
C MET A 128 15.18 -3.85 -8.91
N VAL A 129 14.71 -3.20 -7.85
CA VAL A 129 15.49 -2.93 -6.65
C VAL A 129 14.80 -3.58 -5.46
N PRO A 130 15.41 -4.58 -4.80
CA PRO A 130 14.90 -5.09 -3.54
C PRO A 130 14.78 -3.97 -2.50
N VAL A 131 13.63 -3.88 -1.84
CA VAL A 131 13.38 -2.94 -0.76
C VAL A 131 13.19 -3.76 0.51
N ASN A 132 13.95 -3.43 1.55
CA ASN A 132 13.75 -4.04 2.85
C ASN A 132 12.70 -3.25 3.61
N LEU A 133 11.48 -3.79 3.72
CA LEU A 133 10.44 -3.24 4.59
C LEU A 133 10.52 -3.92 5.94
N SER A 134 10.87 -3.15 6.96
CA SER A 134 10.78 -3.59 8.35
C SER A 134 9.52 -3.00 8.98
N PRO A 135 8.73 -3.78 9.73
CA PRO A 135 7.59 -3.27 10.50
C PRO A 135 7.99 -2.26 11.58
N ARG A 136 9.30 -2.13 11.86
CA ARG A 136 9.87 -1.17 12.81
C ARG A 136 10.32 0.14 12.17
N GLN A 137 10.33 0.23 10.83
CA GLN A 137 10.68 1.46 10.13
C GLN A 137 9.50 2.43 10.12
N ARG A 138 9.81 3.73 10.13
CA ARG A 138 8.80 4.76 9.89
C ARG A 138 8.42 4.77 8.41
N LEU A 139 7.17 5.09 8.11
CA LEU A 139 6.69 5.28 6.74
C LEU A 139 7.56 6.31 5.99
N ASP A 140 7.94 7.38 6.66
CA ASP A 140 8.79 8.47 6.17
C ASP A 140 10.17 7.98 5.72
N ASP A 141 10.76 7.01 6.43
CA ASP A 141 12.05 6.41 6.07
C ASP A 141 11.94 5.57 4.80
N ILE A 142 10.83 4.84 4.64
CA ILE A 142 10.55 4.02 3.48
C ILE A 142 10.30 4.89 2.25
N ILE A 143 9.54 5.97 2.40
CA ILE A 143 9.33 6.95 1.34
C ILE A 143 10.68 7.50 0.87
N GLN A 144 11.52 7.97 1.80
CA GLN A 144 12.87 8.46 1.46
C GLN A 144 13.76 7.40 0.78
N GLN A 145 13.64 6.14 1.19
CA GLN A 145 14.36 5.05 0.56
C GLN A 145 13.90 4.85 -0.89
N THR A 146 12.59 4.86 -1.13
CA THR A 146 12.00 4.69 -2.46
C THR A 146 12.26 5.90 -3.37
N ASP A 147 12.31 7.12 -2.84
CA ASP A 147 12.60 8.36 -3.59
C ASP A 147 14.02 8.40 -4.14
N ARG A 148 14.96 7.68 -3.50
CA ARG A 148 16.36 7.59 -3.96
C ARG A 148 16.54 6.64 -5.14
N ILE A 149 15.52 5.87 -5.49
CA ILE A 149 15.59 4.92 -6.60
C ILE A 149 15.35 5.69 -7.90
N PRO A 150 16.28 5.67 -8.87
CA PRO A 150 16.10 6.37 -10.13
C PRO A 150 14.82 5.92 -10.83
N PHE A 151 13.93 6.89 -11.09
CA PHE A 151 12.66 6.67 -11.77
C PHE A 151 12.88 6.17 -13.19
N GLY A 152 12.00 5.30 -13.67
CA GLY A 152 11.94 4.85 -15.06
C GLY A 152 10.50 4.57 -15.48
N GLY A 153 10.33 4.02 -16.69
CA GLY A 153 9.02 3.65 -17.20
C GLY A 153 8.37 2.53 -16.36
N THR A 154 7.04 2.55 -16.31
CA THR A 154 6.27 1.57 -15.56
C THR A 154 5.95 0.35 -16.44
N ASP A 155 6.53 -0.79 -16.09
CA ASP A 155 6.22 -2.08 -16.70
C ASP A 155 5.82 -3.09 -15.62
N CYS A 156 4.52 -3.32 -15.51
CA CYS A 156 3.92 -4.22 -14.52
C CYS A 156 4.23 -5.70 -14.78
N ALA A 157 4.86 -6.06 -15.90
CA ALA A 157 5.33 -7.43 -16.13
C ALA A 157 6.68 -7.70 -15.43
N LEU A 158 7.49 -6.66 -15.18
CA LEU A 158 8.84 -6.79 -14.62
C LEU A 158 8.89 -7.50 -13.27
N PRO A 159 7.99 -7.25 -12.29
CA PRO A 159 7.97 -8.00 -11.03
C PRO A 159 7.88 -9.51 -11.21
N ILE A 160 7.06 -9.95 -12.16
CA ILE A 160 6.80 -11.36 -12.41
C ILE A 160 7.97 -12.00 -13.15
N ILE A 161 8.50 -11.31 -14.16
CA ILE A 161 9.69 -11.72 -14.92
C ILE A 161 10.89 -11.85 -13.98
N TRP A 162 11.12 -10.84 -13.13
CA TRP A 162 12.18 -10.85 -12.14
C TRP A 162 12.04 -12.03 -11.17
N ALA A 163 10.85 -12.28 -10.65
CA ALA A 163 10.63 -13.40 -9.74
C ALA A 163 10.89 -14.75 -10.43
N LEU A 164 10.54 -14.88 -11.71
CA LEU A 164 10.85 -16.05 -12.51
C LEU A 164 12.36 -16.24 -12.69
N GLU A 165 13.09 -15.19 -13.08
CA GLU A 165 14.54 -15.22 -13.28
C GLU A 165 15.30 -15.53 -11.98
N GLN A 166 14.88 -14.92 -10.87
CA GLN A 166 15.47 -15.13 -9.56
C GLN A 166 14.94 -16.38 -8.84
N GLN A 167 14.02 -17.14 -9.47
CA GLN A 167 13.38 -18.33 -8.90
C GLN A 167 12.69 -18.05 -7.54
N VAL A 168 12.19 -16.83 -7.34
CA VAL A 168 11.43 -16.43 -6.17
C VAL A 168 10.06 -17.10 -6.24
N LYS A 169 9.73 -17.91 -5.23
CA LYS A 169 8.43 -18.59 -5.15
C LYS A 169 7.39 -17.65 -4.56
N ALA A 170 6.34 -17.36 -5.31
CA ALA A 170 5.27 -16.44 -4.97
C ALA A 170 3.93 -17.09 -5.25
N ASP A 171 3.03 -17.05 -4.27
CA ASP A 171 1.62 -17.41 -4.42
C ASP A 171 0.80 -16.22 -4.91
N ALA A 172 1.25 -14.99 -4.64
CA ALA A 172 0.62 -13.77 -5.11
C ALA A 172 1.65 -12.69 -5.44
N PHE A 173 1.37 -11.94 -6.50
CA PHE A 173 2.01 -10.68 -6.85
C PHE A 173 1.03 -9.55 -6.59
N VAL A 174 1.40 -8.58 -5.77
CA VAL A 174 0.63 -7.35 -5.56
C VAL A 174 1.45 -6.18 -6.10
N ILE A 175 0.96 -5.57 -7.17
CA ILE A 175 1.61 -4.45 -7.86
C ILE A 175 0.88 -3.17 -7.50
N TYR A 176 1.58 -2.20 -6.92
CA TYR A 176 1.04 -0.87 -6.64
C TYR A 176 1.57 0.10 -7.70
N THR A 177 0.67 0.69 -8.49
CA THR A 177 1.00 1.67 -9.55
C THR A 177 -0.12 2.71 -9.62
N ASP A 178 0.08 3.85 -10.26
CA ASP A 178 -0.98 4.87 -10.36
C ASP A 178 -1.99 4.58 -11.48
N SER A 179 -1.51 4.24 -12.68
CA SER A 179 -2.27 4.45 -13.90
C SER A 179 -1.56 4.06 -15.21
N GLU A 180 -0.22 3.95 -15.23
CA GLU A 180 0.58 3.68 -16.44
C GLU A 180 1.03 2.22 -16.50
N THR A 181 0.21 1.38 -17.09
CA THR A 181 0.27 -0.05 -16.76
C THR A 181 1.07 -0.91 -17.75
N TRP A 182 1.42 -0.35 -18.91
CA TRP A 182 2.05 -1.11 -20.00
C TRP A 182 2.98 -0.24 -20.86
N PHE A 183 4.28 -0.32 -20.58
CA PHE A 183 5.34 0.20 -21.46
C PHE A 183 6.23 -0.92 -22.06
N GLY A 184 5.99 -2.18 -21.67
CA GLY A 184 6.84 -3.33 -21.98
C GLY A 184 6.46 -4.12 -23.24
N GLN A 185 7.34 -5.04 -23.65
CA GLN A 185 7.06 -5.97 -24.77
C GLN A 185 6.15 -7.15 -24.38
N ILE A 186 6.05 -7.44 -23.08
CA ILE A 186 5.31 -8.60 -22.53
C ILE A 186 4.16 -8.08 -21.69
N HIS A 187 2.95 -8.59 -21.92
CA HIS A 187 1.81 -8.24 -21.09
C HIS A 187 1.91 -8.91 -19.71
N PRO A 188 1.52 -8.25 -18.59
CA PRO A 188 1.57 -8.87 -17.25
C PRO A 188 0.84 -10.22 -17.17
N ALA A 189 -0.27 -10.37 -17.89
CA ALA A 189 -0.99 -11.64 -17.99
C ALA A 189 -0.12 -12.77 -18.61
N GLN A 190 0.64 -12.47 -19.66
CA GLN A 190 1.55 -13.43 -20.29
C GLN A 190 2.72 -13.78 -19.36
N ALA A 191 3.26 -12.79 -18.65
CA ALA A 191 4.31 -13.02 -17.67
C ALA A 191 3.83 -13.94 -16.53
N LEU A 192 2.59 -13.74 -16.04
CA LEU A 192 2.00 -14.60 -15.01
C LEU A 192 1.78 -16.03 -15.49
N GLN A 193 1.25 -16.21 -16.71
CA GLN A 193 1.07 -17.54 -17.30
C GLN A 193 2.40 -18.28 -17.42
N GLU A 194 3.45 -17.59 -17.88
CA GLU A 194 4.78 -18.17 -17.99
C GLU A 194 5.40 -18.51 -16.62
N TYR A 195 5.21 -17.64 -15.62
CA TYR A 195 5.60 -17.89 -14.24
C TYR A 195 4.91 -19.15 -13.69
N ARG A 196 3.59 -19.24 -13.81
CA ARG A 196 2.80 -20.41 -13.38
C ARG A 196 3.30 -21.69 -14.02
N ARG A 197 3.53 -21.66 -15.33
CA ARG A 197 3.99 -22.81 -16.12
C ARG A 197 5.39 -23.28 -15.70
N LYS A 198 6.34 -22.36 -15.52
CA LYS A 198 7.74 -22.69 -15.20
C LYS A 198 7.96 -23.02 -13.73
N MET A 199 7.26 -22.35 -12.82
CA MET A 199 7.42 -22.53 -11.37
C MET A 199 6.50 -23.60 -10.81
N GLY A 200 5.44 -23.99 -11.53
CA GLY A 200 4.43 -24.95 -11.07
C GLY A 200 3.62 -24.43 -9.89
N ILE A 201 3.47 -23.11 -9.76
CA ILE A 201 2.74 -22.44 -8.68
C ILE A 201 1.54 -21.73 -9.30
N PRO A 202 0.30 -21.93 -8.81
CA PRO A 202 -0.89 -21.23 -9.28
C PRO A 202 -0.91 -19.78 -8.76
N ALA A 203 0.10 -18.99 -9.09
CA ALA A 203 0.29 -17.64 -8.58
C ALA A 203 -0.84 -16.70 -9.03
N LYS A 204 -1.26 -15.81 -8.15
CA LYS A 204 -2.24 -14.75 -8.46
C LYS A 204 -1.56 -13.42 -8.74
N LEU A 205 -2.21 -12.57 -9.51
CA LEU A 205 -1.78 -11.20 -9.79
C LEU A 205 -2.87 -10.23 -9.34
N ILE A 206 -2.48 -9.28 -8.50
CA ILE A 206 -3.32 -8.18 -8.07
C ILE A 206 -2.63 -6.90 -8.48
N VAL A 207 -3.32 -6.04 -9.22
CA VAL A 207 -2.81 -4.71 -9.54
C VAL A 207 -3.68 -3.65 -8.88
N VAL A 208 -3.05 -2.87 -8.02
CA VAL A 208 -3.68 -1.79 -7.26
C VAL A 208 -3.31 -0.48 -7.95
N GLY A 209 -4.26 0.07 -8.68
CA GLY A 209 -4.19 1.39 -9.29
C GLY A 209 -4.54 2.46 -8.27
N MET A 210 -3.53 3.19 -7.81
CA MET A 210 -3.66 4.21 -6.77
C MET A 210 -4.45 5.44 -7.25
N VAL A 211 -4.58 5.63 -8.57
CA VAL A 211 -5.33 6.71 -9.19
C VAL A 211 -6.36 6.14 -10.17
N SER A 212 -7.59 6.66 -10.14
CA SER A 212 -8.64 6.22 -11.06
C SER A 212 -8.51 6.89 -12.42
N ASN A 213 -7.85 6.24 -13.37
CA ASN A 213 -7.77 6.71 -14.77
C ASN A 213 -8.35 5.72 -15.80
N GLY A 214 -9.05 4.67 -15.37
CA GLY A 214 -9.72 3.72 -16.27
C GLY A 214 -8.75 2.77 -16.97
N PHE A 215 -7.86 2.13 -16.21
CA PHE A 215 -6.97 1.07 -16.71
C PHE A 215 -7.61 -0.31 -16.57
N THR A 216 -7.14 -1.28 -17.37
CA THR A 216 -7.34 -2.72 -17.12
C THR A 216 -6.03 -3.44 -17.40
N ILE A 217 -5.58 -4.26 -16.46
CA ILE A 217 -4.37 -5.10 -16.59
C ILE A 217 -4.74 -6.55 -16.38
N ALA A 218 -5.61 -6.82 -15.41
CA ALA A 218 -6.16 -8.13 -15.17
C ALA A 218 -6.94 -8.59 -16.41
N ASP A 219 -6.61 -9.78 -16.91
CA ASP A 219 -7.43 -10.42 -17.94
C ASP A 219 -8.78 -10.81 -17.30
N PRO A 220 -9.92 -10.29 -17.80
CA PRO A 220 -11.23 -10.60 -17.24
C PRO A 220 -11.59 -12.10 -17.27
N ASN A 221 -10.87 -12.89 -18.06
CA ASN A 221 -11.07 -14.34 -18.18
C ASN A 221 -10.14 -15.16 -17.27
N ASP A 222 -9.20 -14.53 -16.54
CA ASP A 222 -8.29 -15.20 -15.61
C ASP A 222 -8.73 -14.96 -14.16
N MET A 223 -9.30 -16.00 -13.53
CA MET A 223 -9.76 -15.94 -12.13
C MET A 223 -8.64 -15.68 -11.12
N GLY A 224 -7.37 -15.81 -11.52
CA GLY A 224 -6.21 -15.48 -10.70
C GLY A 224 -5.65 -14.09 -10.96
N MET A 225 -6.38 -13.21 -11.67
CA MET A 225 -6.03 -11.80 -11.83
C MET A 225 -7.13 -10.87 -11.27
N LEU A 226 -6.71 -9.78 -10.64
CA LEU A 226 -7.61 -8.79 -10.05
C LEU A 226 -7.05 -7.38 -10.23
N ASP A 227 -7.86 -6.48 -10.80
CA ASP A 227 -7.60 -5.05 -10.78
C ASP A 227 -8.35 -4.43 -9.59
N VAL A 228 -7.64 -3.66 -8.77
CA VAL A 228 -8.20 -2.87 -7.67
C VAL A 228 -7.94 -1.40 -7.96
N VAL A 229 -8.98 -0.57 -7.86
CA VAL A 229 -8.89 0.85 -8.16
C VAL A 229 -9.10 1.67 -6.89
N GLY A 230 -8.13 2.51 -6.59
CA GLY A 230 -8.14 3.44 -5.48
C GLY A 230 -7.41 2.96 -4.24
N PHE A 231 -7.58 3.74 -3.18
CA PHE A 231 -6.99 3.49 -1.87
C PHE A 231 -8.10 3.68 -0.85
N ASP A 232 -8.57 2.58 -0.30
CA ASP A 232 -9.55 2.57 0.78
C ASP A 232 -9.14 1.57 1.87
N SER A 233 -9.83 1.65 3.01
CA SER A 233 -9.60 0.75 4.14
C SER A 233 -10.06 -0.69 3.88
N ALA A 234 -10.84 -0.96 2.83
CA ALA A 234 -11.31 -2.30 2.47
C ALA A 234 -10.32 -3.03 1.53
N THR A 235 -9.45 -2.29 0.85
CA THR A 235 -8.54 -2.78 -0.18
C THR A 235 -7.62 -3.87 0.36
N PRO A 236 -6.98 -3.73 1.54
CA PRO A 236 -6.14 -4.80 2.10
C PRO A 236 -6.90 -6.11 2.35
N GLN A 237 -8.11 -6.02 2.90
CA GLN A 237 -8.94 -7.21 3.14
C GLN A 237 -9.33 -7.88 1.83
N LEU A 238 -9.72 -7.09 0.82
CA LEU A 238 -10.07 -7.59 -0.50
C LEU A 238 -8.89 -8.30 -1.19
N ILE A 239 -7.67 -7.75 -1.06
CA ILE A 239 -6.44 -8.40 -1.52
C ILE A 239 -6.25 -9.73 -0.78
N ALA A 240 -6.37 -9.74 0.53
CA ALA A 240 -6.19 -10.95 1.36
C ALA A 240 -7.20 -12.05 0.99
N ASP A 241 -8.48 -11.71 0.90
CA ASP A 241 -9.57 -12.63 0.53
C ASP A 241 -9.33 -13.22 -0.86
N PHE A 242 -8.94 -12.39 -1.82
CA PHE A 242 -8.61 -12.84 -3.17
C PHE A 242 -7.42 -13.80 -3.18
N ILE A 243 -6.37 -13.50 -2.40
CA ILE A 243 -5.17 -14.34 -2.30
C ILE A 243 -5.51 -15.75 -1.76
N VAL A 244 -6.41 -15.85 -0.78
CA VAL A 244 -6.72 -17.14 -0.13
C VAL A 244 -7.81 -17.96 -0.83
N THR A 245 -8.55 -17.38 -1.77
CA THR A 245 -9.60 -18.08 -2.53
C THR A 245 -9.00 -19.26 -3.32
N GLU A 246 -9.66 -20.43 -3.32
CA GLU A 246 -9.22 -21.61 -4.08
C GLU A 246 -9.66 -21.60 -5.55
#